data_AF-A0A2D7EXX5-F1
#
_entry.id   AF-A0A2D7EXX5-F1
#
_cell.length_a   1.000
_cell.length_b   1.000
_cell.length_c   1.000
_cell.angle_alpha   90.00
_cell.angle_beta   90.00
_cell.angle_gamma   90.00
#
_symmetry.space_group_name_H-M   'P 1'
#
loop_
_entity.id
_entity.type
_entity.pdbx_description
1 polymer ?
#
loop_
_entity_poly.entity_id
_entity_poly.type
_entity_poly.pdbx_seq_one_letter_code
_entity_poly.pdbx_strand_id
1 'polypeptide(L)'
;MMFFTKLPRLIGAFVLLLFVAACDNNDGSNASSGPVDTDRDGVPDTLDAFPNDFNESADADGDGVGDRRDVFPNDATEFGDGDLDGTGDNADNCPAVYNPNQADADVNGAGDACDAITTTYAFTNDTYEAGSDSVSYTGQTARQMLILGLVDSLVALTERPGESVAITDELNAFVYGVGTDSIPHGRTAKGGEPVIPGPNYGNISSGKNLHKKIAGGTPAGEGETSRLIGDEFFGWQDGLDATPLPLELVDLFISRTAAQASDGTSPTVPVVGNPAAPVSNVAVDAHGRDYRQLLQKFLMGAVNFSQGTNDYFQANFTEQVALREGPTKNYTEAEHNYDEAFGYYGAARDIMDYTDLEARAKSGRDAYKNGYHDSDNDGSIDLTSEMVLGHAQNCAKRDVGSASRANPTDLSSEVMNAILAGRTIIAAGSAAGSLTEVQLTALNAHIVTASKAWEKCIAATAIHYVKDVLEDMDEFTAAGEFADVDNFTDLAKHWGELKGFALSLQFSPNSPFRDGTVDGITLDDLKALLANIGDAPVLADGSQNGVPAAGSAQAAITTYRSKLESVRNTLTAAYGFDTEVAQNW
;
A
#
# COMPACT_ATOMS: atom_id res chain seq x y z
N MET A 1 -20.17 -25.21 -41.97
CA MET A 1 -19.57 -24.69 -43.23
C MET A 1 -18.37 -23.85 -42.79
N MET A 2 -17.16 -24.42 -42.75
CA MET A 2 -16.08 -24.16 -43.73
C MET A 2 -15.68 -22.66 -43.74
N PHE A 3 -14.49 -22.21 -43.34
CA PHE A 3 -13.16 -22.60 -43.81
C PHE A 3 -12.05 -22.17 -42.82
N PHE A 4 -11.04 -23.03 -42.66
CA PHE A 4 -9.68 -22.70 -42.20
C PHE A 4 -8.84 -22.15 -43.37
N THR A 5 -7.99 -21.16 -43.13
CA THR A 5 -6.96 -20.71 -44.10
C THR A 5 -5.55 -20.72 -43.51
N LYS A 6 -4.80 -21.72 -44.00
CA LYS A 6 -3.35 -21.89 -44.23
C LYS A 6 -2.39 -20.70 -44.06
N LEU A 7 -1.22 -21.01 -43.47
CA LEU A 7 0.12 -20.57 -43.90
C LEU A 7 1.17 -21.67 -43.58
N PRO A 8 2.45 -21.60 -44.02
CA PRO A 8 3.02 -22.43 -45.08
C PRO A 8 4.03 -23.50 -44.62
N ARG A 9 4.26 -24.48 -45.51
CA ARG A 9 5.23 -25.57 -45.40
C ARG A 9 6.67 -25.06 -45.48
N LEU A 10 7.49 -25.41 -44.50
CA LEU A 10 8.95 -25.47 -44.64
C LEU A 10 9.38 -26.93 -44.77
N ILE A 11 10.28 -27.18 -45.72
CA ILE A 11 10.74 -28.48 -46.19
C ILE A 11 11.93 -28.90 -45.32
N GLY A 12 11.77 -29.98 -44.54
CA GLY A 12 12.85 -30.73 -43.91
C GLY A 12 12.92 -32.12 -44.53
N ALA A 13 14.04 -32.45 -45.15
CA ALA A 13 14.24 -33.67 -45.93
C ALA A 13 14.27 -34.92 -45.04
N PHE A 14 13.27 -35.80 -45.21
CA PHE A 14 13.26 -37.15 -44.64
C PHE A 14 14.09 -38.07 -45.54
N VAL A 15 15.27 -38.49 -45.07
CA VAL A 15 16.07 -39.52 -45.73
C VAL A 15 15.51 -40.88 -45.31
N LEU A 16 14.61 -41.41 -46.12
CA LEU A 16 14.09 -42.78 -46.01
C LEU A 16 15.10 -43.74 -46.66
N LEU A 17 15.97 -44.36 -45.86
CA LEU A 17 16.81 -45.46 -46.31
C LEU A 17 15.96 -46.74 -46.42
N LEU A 18 15.51 -47.05 -47.64
CA LEU A 18 14.94 -48.35 -47.99
C LEU A 18 16.07 -49.38 -48.05
N PHE A 19 16.15 -50.31 -47.09
CA PHE A 19 16.92 -51.54 -47.26
C PHE A 19 16.07 -52.57 -48.02
N VAL A 20 16.45 -52.84 -49.27
CA VAL A 20 15.91 -53.92 -50.08
C VAL A 20 16.46 -55.25 -49.57
N ALA A 21 15.59 -56.10 -49.04
CA ALA A 21 15.92 -57.49 -48.73
C ALA A 21 16.02 -58.30 -50.03
N ALA A 22 17.23 -58.72 -50.38
CA ALA A 22 17.47 -59.77 -51.37
C ALA A 22 17.65 -61.10 -50.62
N CYS A 23 16.70 -62.03 -50.78
CA CYS A 23 16.91 -63.43 -50.43
C CYS A 23 17.77 -64.09 -51.53
N ASP A 24 18.94 -64.61 -51.15
CA ASP A 24 19.68 -65.56 -51.96
C ASP A 24 19.91 -66.84 -51.14
N ASN A 25 19.59 -67.98 -51.76
CA ASN A 25 19.68 -69.32 -51.18
C ASN A 25 21.00 -69.95 -51.63
N ASN A 26 22.01 -70.11 -50.74
CA ASN A 26 22.84 -71.31 -50.73
C ASN A 26 23.79 -71.43 -49.53
N ASP A 27 24.03 -72.69 -49.16
CA ASP A 27 24.86 -73.24 -48.08
C ASP A 27 26.27 -72.63 -47.88
N GLY A 28 26.69 -72.61 -46.61
CA GLY A 28 28.10 -72.84 -46.24
C GLY A 28 28.89 -71.68 -45.64
N SER A 29 28.76 -71.49 -44.31
CA SER A 29 29.78 -71.00 -43.37
C SER A 29 30.66 -69.80 -43.78
N ASN A 30 30.22 -68.58 -43.44
CA ASN A 30 31.06 -67.58 -42.76
C ASN A 30 30.13 -66.57 -42.07
N ALA A 31 30.21 -66.48 -40.74
CA ALA A 31 29.43 -65.54 -39.96
C ALA A 31 29.88 -64.12 -40.30
N SER A 32 29.14 -63.46 -41.20
CA SER A 32 29.09 -62.00 -41.22
C SER A 32 28.42 -61.60 -39.92
N SER A 33 29.21 -61.35 -38.90
CA SER A 33 28.76 -60.71 -37.66
C SER A 33 28.05 -59.43 -38.06
N GLY A 34 26.72 -59.44 -38.03
CA GLY A 34 25.97 -58.19 -37.92
C GLY A 34 26.56 -57.39 -36.77
N PRO A 35 26.48 -56.05 -36.80
CA PRO A 35 26.91 -55.27 -35.66
C PRO A 35 26.29 -55.87 -34.38
N VAL A 36 27.11 -55.99 -33.34
CA VAL A 36 26.69 -56.63 -32.08
C VAL A 36 25.48 -55.84 -31.56
N ASP A 37 24.46 -56.59 -31.17
CA ASP A 37 23.20 -56.11 -30.60
C ASP A 37 22.95 -57.03 -29.40
N THR A 38 23.36 -56.55 -28.23
CA THR A 38 23.60 -57.34 -27.03
C THR A 38 22.29 -57.72 -26.33
N ASP A 39 21.30 -56.82 -26.30
CA ASP A 39 19.99 -57.08 -25.70
C ASP A 39 18.89 -57.44 -26.72
N ARG A 40 19.15 -57.25 -28.02
CA ARG A 40 18.31 -57.65 -29.16
C ARG A 40 17.05 -56.80 -29.32
N ASP A 41 17.10 -55.53 -28.96
CA ASP A 41 15.99 -54.59 -29.17
C ASP A 41 15.86 -54.10 -30.62
N GLY A 42 16.87 -54.39 -31.45
CA GLY A 42 16.93 -54.02 -32.87
C GLY A 42 17.83 -52.82 -33.18
N VAL A 43 18.49 -52.23 -32.17
CA VAL A 43 19.49 -51.17 -32.32
C VAL A 43 20.89 -51.76 -32.05
N PRO A 44 21.83 -51.66 -32.99
CA PRO A 44 23.21 -52.06 -32.77
C PRO A 44 23.87 -51.38 -31.54
N ASP A 45 24.68 -52.12 -30.76
CA ASP A 45 25.43 -51.62 -29.58
C ASP A 45 26.21 -50.31 -29.86
N THR A 46 26.61 -50.06 -31.11
CA THR A 46 27.35 -48.84 -31.52
C THR A 46 26.48 -47.60 -31.71
N LEU A 47 25.16 -47.76 -31.80
CA LEU A 47 24.15 -46.72 -32.00
C LEU A 47 23.12 -46.70 -30.86
N ASP A 48 23.31 -47.54 -29.86
CA ASP A 48 22.43 -47.73 -28.72
C ASP A 48 23.05 -47.07 -27.49
N ALA A 49 22.32 -46.13 -26.88
CA ALA A 49 22.76 -45.48 -25.65
C ALA A 49 22.73 -46.42 -24.43
N PHE A 50 21.90 -47.48 -24.48
CA PHE A 50 21.75 -48.49 -23.42
C PHE A 50 21.87 -49.93 -23.94
N PRO A 51 23.06 -50.40 -24.38
CA PRO A 51 23.27 -51.70 -25.06
C PRO A 51 22.90 -52.98 -24.30
N ASN A 52 22.36 -52.89 -23.09
CA ASN A 52 21.94 -54.05 -22.30
C ASN A 52 20.49 -53.91 -21.77
N ASP A 53 19.75 -52.86 -22.13
CA ASP A 53 18.35 -52.64 -21.76
C ASP A 53 17.44 -52.76 -22.99
N PHE A 54 16.90 -53.95 -23.21
CA PHE A 54 16.01 -54.24 -24.35
C PHE A 54 14.83 -53.25 -24.54
N ASN A 55 14.43 -52.51 -23.50
CA ASN A 55 13.31 -51.60 -23.59
C ASN A 55 13.71 -50.17 -23.97
N GLU A 56 14.99 -49.84 -24.08
CA GLU A 56 15.47 -48.47 -24.23
C GLU A 56 16.73 -48.41 -25.09
N SER A 57 16.77 -47.46 -26.02
CA SER A 57 17.89 -47.28 -26.94
C SER A 57 18.31 -45.82 -27.12
N ALA A 58 17.52 -44.87 -26.61
CA ALA A 58 17.68 -43.45 -26.84
C ALA A 58 17.94 -42.69 -25.54
N ASP A 59 18.84 -41.72 -25.64
CA ASP A 59 19.25 -40.76 -24.61
C ASP A 59 19.48 -39.44 -25.36
N ALA A 60 18.39 -38.71 -25.60
CA ALA A 60 18.37 -37.62 -26.56
C ALA A 60 19.19 -36.40 -26.11
N ASP A 61 19.37 -36.20 -24.81
CA ASP A 61 20.18 -35.12 -24.24
C ASP A 61 21.49 -35.59 -23.56
N GLY A 62 21.68 -36.90 -23.37
CA GLY A 62 22.94 -37.51 -22.98
C GLY A 62 23.19 -37.49 -21.48
N ASP A 63 22.14 -37.43 -20.66
CA ASP A 63 22.24 -37.36 -19.20
C ASP A 63 22.40 -38.74 -18.52
N GLY A 64 22.21 -39.81 -19.30
CA GLY A 64 22.31 -41.19 -18.85
C GLY A 64 20.99 -41.79 -18.34
N VAL A 65 19.87 -41.09 -18.46
CA VAL A 65 18.49 -41.56 -18.26
C VAL A 65 17.85 -41.73 -19.63
N GLY A 66 17.32 -42.91 -19.92
CA GLY A 66 16.76 -43.16 -21.24
C GLY A 66 15.41 -42.47 -21.48
N ASP A 67 15.18 -42.03 -22.71
CA ASP A 67 14.05 -41.21 -23.17
C ASP A 67 12.66 -41.71 -22.72
N ARG A 68 12.48 -43.01 -22.47
CA ARG A 68 11.18 -43.57 -22.04
C ARG A 68 10.91 -43.41 -20.55
N ARG A 69 11.95 -43.27 -19.73
CA ARG A 69 11.86 -43.06 -18.28
C ARG A 69 12.07 -41.61 -17.91
N ASP A 70 12.73 -40.87 -18.77
CA ASP A 70 12.97 -39.45 -18.61
C ASP A 70 11.69 -38.64 -18.86
N VAL A 71 11.31 -37.81 -17.89
CA VAL A 71 10.18 -36.87 -18.00
C VAL A 71 10.53 -35.68 -18.89
N PHE A 72 11.82 -35.33 -19.00
CA PHE A 72 12.36 -34.25 -19.80
C PHE A 72 13.45 -34.70 -20.80
N PRO A 73 13.13 -35.54 -21.82
CA PRO A 73 14.12 -36.14 -22.75
C PRO A 73 14.94 -35.18 -23.64
N ASN A 74 14.90 -33.87 -23.40
CA ASN A 74 15.69 -32.89 -24.15
C ASN A 74 16.37 -31.89 -23.22
N ASP A 75 16.36 -32.12 -21.91
CA ASP A 75 17.00 -31.31 -20.89
C ASP A 75 17.85 -32.19 -19.97
N ALA A 76 19.15 -32.29 -20.29
CA ALA A 76 20.08 -33.12 -19.53
C ALA A 76 20.30 -32.70 -18.06
N THR A 77 19.63 -31.65 -17.59
CA THR A 77 19.66 -31.22 -16.19
C THR A 77 18.45 -31.70 -15.38
N GLU A 78 17.44 -32.29 -16.03
CA GLU A 78 16.20 -32.75 -15.41
C GLU A 78 15.80 -34.13 -15.90
N PHE A 79 15.38 -35.01 -15.00
CA PHE A 79 14.96 -36.38 -15.36
C PHE A 79 13.64 -36.83 -14.70
N GLY A 80 13.13 -36.06 -13.74
CA GLY A 80 11.95 -36.38 -12.94
C GLY A 80 11.14 -35.14 -12.59
N ASP A 81 9.85 -35.35 -12.36
CA ASP A 81 8.86 -34.33 -11.94
C ASP A 81 7.94 -35.02 -10.92
N GLY A 82 8.29 -34.90 -9.64
CA GLY A 82 7.73 -35.69 -8.54
C GLY A 82 6.28 -35.33 -8.22
N ASP A 83 5.89 -34.08 -8.44
CA ASP A 83 4.57 -33.55 -8.12
C ASP A 83 3.72 -33.17 -9.34
N LEU A 84 4.29 -33.34 -10.54
CA LEU A 84 3.65 -33.21 -11.84
C LEU A 84 3.21 -31.77 -12.13
N ASP A 85 4.00 -30.80 -11.70
CA ASP A 85 3.76 -29.38 -11.91
C ASP A 85 4.33 -28.85 -13.24
N GLY A 86 5.18 -29.65 -13.89
CA GLY A 86 5.83 -29.34 -15.16
C GLY A 86 7.23 -28.72 -15.03
N THR A 87 7.73 -28.53 -13.82
CA THR A 87 9.11 -28.18 -13.48
C THR A 87 9.86 -29.44 -13.08
N GLY A 88 11.11 -29.60 -13.52
CA GLY A 88 11.90 -30.76 -13.13
C GLY A 88 12.40 -30.66 -11.68
N ASP A 89 12.48 -31.79 -10.99
CA ASP A 89 12.81 -31.90 -9.57
C ASP A 89 14.11 -31.16 -9.16
N ASN A 90 15.08 -30.97 -10.07
CA ASN A 90 16.35 -30.32 -9.74
C ASN A 90 16.27 -28.78 -9.77
N ALA A 91 15.39 -28.22 -10.60
CA ALA A 91 15.12 -26.78 -10.71
C ALA A 91 13.91 -26.34 -9.87
N ASP A 92 13.09 -27.30 -9.43
CA ASP A 92 11.90 -27.05 -8.63
C ASP A 92 12.24 -26.57 -7.20
N ASN A 93 11.71 -25.40 -6.84
CA ASN A 93 11.85 -24.83 -5.49
C ASN A 93 10.88 -25.44 -4.46
N CYS A 94 9.96 -26.30 -4.90
CA CYS A 94 9.11 -27.15 -4.08
C CYS A 94 8.89 -28.55 -4.70
N PRO A 95 9.92 -29.44 -4.79
CA PRO A 95 9.87 -30.73 -5.52
C PRO A 95 8.83 -31.78 -5.10
N ALA A 96 7.98 -31.46 -4.12
CA ALA A 96 6.93 -32.33 -3.61
C ALA A 96 5.57 -31.64 -3.49
N VAL A 97 5.45 -30.39 -3.94
CA VAL A 97 4.25 -29.55 -3.78
C VAL A 97 3.98 -28.73 -5.05
N TYR A 98 3.05 -29.22 -5.86
CA TYR A 98 2.65 -28.62 -7.13
C TYR A 98 2.60 -27.08 -7.09
N ASN A 99 3.52 -26.43 -7.81
CA ASN A 99 3.64 -24.97 -7.90
C ASN A 99 4.24 -24.51 -9.24
N PRO A 100 3.53 -24.68 -10.39
CA PRO A 100 4.10 -24.45 -11.72
C PRO A 100 4.61 -23.03 -12.01
N ASN A 101 4.28 -22.06 -11.15
CA ASN A 101 4.75 -20.69 -11.25
C ASN A 101 6.08 -20.45 -10.52
N GLN A 102 6.54 -21.41 -9.72
CA GLN A 102 7.79 -21.41 -8.96
C GLN A 102 7.96 -20.11 -8.14
N ALA A 103 6.86 -19.56 -7.64
CA ALA A 103 6.87 -18.32 -6.89
C ALA A 103 7.68 -18.48 -5.59
N ASP A 104 8.57 -17.54 -5.32
CA ASP A 104 9.39 -17.43 -4.11
C ASP A 104 9.50 -15.93 -3.80
N ALA A 105 8.61 -15.43 -2.96
CA ALA A 105 8.48 -14.01 -2.72
C ALA A 105 9.65 -13.46 -1.88
N ASP A 106 10.20 -14.23 -0.95
CA ASP A 106 11.28 -13.78 -0.08
C ASP A 106 12.69 -14.16 -0.57
N VAL A 107 12.77 -14.83 -1.72
CA VAL A 107 14.00 -15.19 -2.43
C VAL A 107 14.94 -15.99 -1.54
N ASN A 108 14.38 -16.92 -0.76
CA ASN A 108 15.15 -17.80 0.11
C ASN A 108 15.52 -19.15 -0.57
N GLY A 109 14.98 -19.39 -1.77
CA GLY A 109 15.22 -20.57 -2.59
C GLY A 109 14.20 -21.70 -2.41
N ALA A 110 13.34 -21.62 -1.39
CA ALA A 110 12.16 -22.47 -1.25
C ALA A 110 10.94 -21.71 -1.78
N GLY A 111 10.07 -22.38 -2.54
CA GLY A 111 8.89 -21.74 -3.11
C GLY A 111 7.79 -21.47 -2.09
N ASP A 112 6.97 -20.46 -2.35
CA ASP A 112 5.84 -20.04 -1.51
C ASP A 112 4.86 -21.19 -1.19
N ALA A 113 4.80 -22.21 -2.06
CA ALA A 113 3.92 -23.37 -1.91
C ALA A 113 4.36 -24.33 -0.79
N CYS A 114 5.67 -24.43 -0.55
CA CYS A 114 6.25 -25.30 0.47
C CYS A 114 6.90 -24.52 1.63
N ASP A 115 7.15 -23.22 1.45
CA ASP A 115 7.64 -22.28 2.44
C ASP A 115 6.84 -20.98 2.40
N ALA A 116 5.84 -20.87 3.28
CA ALA A 116 4.97 -19.69 3.30
C ALA A 116 5.67 -18.51 3.98
N ILE A 117 5.54 -17.32 3.38
CA ILE A 117 5.97 -16.05 4.00
C ILE A 117 5.39 -15.93 5.41
N THR A 118 6.19 -15.43 6.34
CA THR A 118 5.71 -15.14 7.70
C THR A 118 4.47 -14.23 7.67
N THR A 119 3.46 -14.59 8.47
CA THR A 119 2.22 -13.81 8.61
C THR A 119 2.30 -12.77 9.72
N THR A 120 3.35 -12.81 10.54
CA THR A 120 3.57 -11.87 11.64
C THR A 120 4.85 -11.09 11.41
N TYR A 121 4.78 -9.77 11.59
CA TYR A 121 5.91 -8.85 11.56
C TYR A 121 6.73 -8.96 12.86
N ALA A 122 7.40 -10.10 13.03
CA ALA A 122 8.26 -10.39 14.17
C ALA A 122 9.59 -10.95 13.64
N PHE A 123 10.69 -10.29 13.97
CA PHE A 123 12.01 -10.63 13.45
C PHE A 123 13.04 -10.58 14.57
N THR A 124 13.89 -11.59 14.65
CA THR A 124 15.05 -11.62 15.55
C THR A 124 16.34 -11.43 14.76
N ASN A 125 17.38 -10.95 15.43
CA ASN A 125 18.71 -10.82 14.83
C ASN A 125 19.73 -11.58 15.67
N ASP A 126 20.35 -12.61 15.08
CA ASP A 126 21.34 -13.45 15.76
C ASP A 126 22.79 -12.95 15.63
N THR A 127 23.03 -11.92 14.81
CA THR A 127 24.37 -11.40 14.50
C THR A 127 24.98 -10.64 15.68
N TYR A 128 24.16 -9.88 16.44
CA TYR A 128 24.64 -9.05 17.54
C TYR A 128 24.36 -9.65 18.92
N GLU A 129 23.13 -10.11 19.16
CA GLU A 129 22.70 -10.82 20.36
C GLU A 129 21.65 -11.88 19.96
N ALA A 130 22.01 -13.15 20.13
CA ALA A 130 21.21 -14.28 19.67
C ALA A 130 19.79 -14.28 20.26
N GLY A 131 18.80 -14.38 19.38
CA GLY A 131 17.39 -14.47 19.71
C GLY A 131 16.73 -13.18 20.17
N SER A 132 17.42 -12.03 20.15
CA SER A 132 16.77 -10.75 20.51
C SER A 132 15.90 -10.19 19.39
N ASP A 133 14.79 -9.56 19.78
CA ASP A 133 13.94 -8.77 18.90
C ASP A 133 14.77 -7.71 18.17
N SER A 134 14.57 -7.65 16.86
CA SER A 134 15.21 -6.69 15.96
C SER A 134 14.26 -5.58 15.51
N VAL A 135 12.97 -5.68 15.86
CA VAL A 135 11.92 -4.80 15.37
C VAL A 135 11.82 -3.52 16.19
N SER A 136 11.98 -2.35 15.55
CA SER A 136 11.92 -1.05 16.27
C SER A 136 11.31 0.09 15.45
N TYR A 137 10.17 0.62 15.89
CA TYR A 137 9.49 1.76 15.25
C TYR A 137 8.62 2.60 16.21
N THR A 138 8.98 2.67 17.50
CA THR A 138 8.14 3.36 18.50
C THR A 138 7.88 4.85 18.19
N GLY A 139 8.81 5.50 17.49
CA GLY A 139 8.68 6.89 17.07
C GLY A 139 7.59 7.12 16.03
N GLN A 140 7.25 6.11 15.24
CA GLN A 140 6.22 6.14 14.21
C GLN A 140 4.86 6.06 14.90
N THR A 141 4.67 5.06 15.78
CA THR A 141 3.47 4.92 16.61
C THR A 141 3.20 6.19 17.41
N ALA A 142 4.22 6.79 18.04
CA ALA A 142 4.06 8.03 18.78
C ALA A 142 3.54 9.19 17.89
N ARG A 143 3.97 9.29 16.63
CA ARG A 143 3.50 10.32 15.70
C ARG A 143 2.09 10.08 15.20
N GLN A 144 1.73 8.83 14.91
CA GLN A 144 0.34 8.48 14.63
C GLN A 144 -0.57 8.87 15.81
N MET A 145 -0.09 8.61 17.02
CA MET A 145 -0.75 8.99 18.25
C MET A 145 -0.86 10.50 18.44
N LEU A 146 0.17 11.28 18.10
CA LEU A 146 0.10 12.75 18.11
C LEU A 146 -0.94 13.29 17.12
N ILE A 147 -1.06 12.70 15.92
CA ILE A 147 -2.11 13.07 14.94
C ILE A 147 -3.49 12.82 15.55
N LEU A 148 -3.70 11.66 16.17
CA LEU A 148 -4.97 11.36 16.81
C LEU A 148 -5.23 12.24 18.04
N GLY A 149 -4.21 12.62 18.79
CA GLY A 149 -4.30 13.56 19.91
C GLY A 149 -4.72 14.97 19.47
N LEU A 150 -4.16 15.45 18.37
CA LEU A 150 -4.61 16.70 17.72
C LEU A 150 -6.10 16.64 17.37
N VAL A 151 -6.55 15.51 16.82
CA VAL A 151 -7.97 15.29 16.51
C VAL A 151 -8.83 15.29 17.77
N ASP A 152 -8.41 14.61 18.83
CA ASP A 152 -9.12 14.60 20.11
C ASP A 152 -9.28 16.02 20.68
N SER A 153 -8.23 16.86 20.58
CA SER A 153 -8.29 18.28 20.95
C SER A 153 -9.25 19.08 20.08
N LEU A 154 -9.29 18.85 18.78
CA LEU A 154 -10.22 19.51 17.86
C LEU A 154 -11.68 19.10 18.09
N VAL A 155 -11.94 17.84 18.45
CA VAL A 155 -13.27 17.35 18.81
C VAL A 155 -13.76 17.97 20.13
N ALA A 156 -12.86 18.14 21.08
CA ALA A 156 -13.17 18.75 22.38
C ALA A 156 -13.28 20.29 22.33
N LEU A 157 -12.82 20.92 21.25
CA LEU A 157 -12.78 22.37 21.12
C LEU A 157 -14.20 22.94 21.03
N THR A 158 -14.47 23.92 21.89
CA THR A 158 -15.70 24.72 21.89
C THR A 158 -15.35 26.18 21.68
N GLU A 159 -16.37 27.01 21.47
CA GLU A 159 -16.21 28.46 21.38
C GLU A 159 -15.56 29.03 22.65
N ARG A 160 -14.44 29.74 22.50
CA ARG A 160 -13.62 30.36 23.55
C ARG A 160 -13.23 31.79 23.14
N PRO A 161 -14.17 32.75 23.30
CA PRO A 161 -13.99 34.11 22.76
C PRO A 161 -12.71 34.79 23.27
N GLY A 162 -11.89 35.27 22.34
CA GLY A 162 -10.62 35.97 22.64
C GLY A 162 -9.42 35.08 22.99
N GLU A 163 -9.56 33.75 22.94
CA GLU A 163 -8.49 32.80 23.29
C GLU A 163 -7.69 32.26 22.09
N SER A 164 -7.66 32.97 20.95
CA SER A 164 -7.00 32.52 19.70
C SER A 164 -5.56 32.02 19.90
N VAL A 165 -4.76 32.74 20.69
CA VAL A 165 -3.36 32.36 20.98
C VAL A 165 -3.30 31.07 21.79
N ALA A 166 -4.13 30.93 22.82
CA ALA A 166 -4.14 29.73 23.67
C ALA A 166 -4.57 28.49 22.86
N ILE A 167 -5.59 28.62 22.02
CA ILE A 167 -6.02 27.54 21.13
C ILE A 167 -4.91 27.17 20.13
N THR A 168 -4.24 28.18 19.55
CA THR A 168 -3.10 27.96 18.64
C THR A 168 -1.99 27.19 19.35
N ASP A 169 -1.61 27.60 20.56
CA ASP A 169 -0.56 26.94 21.36
C ASP A 169 -0.93 25.49 21.72
N GLU A 170 -2.20 25.23 22.08
CA GLU A 170 -2.72 23.90 22.39
C GLU A 170 -2.64 22.96 21.18
N LEU A 171 -3.06 23.41 19.99
CA LEU A 171 -2.98 22.62 18.76
C LEU A 171 -1.53 22.44 18.30
N ASN A 172 -0.72 23.51 18.39
CA ASN A 172 0.71 23.48 18.05
C ASN A 172 1.52 22.56 18.97
N ALA A 173 1.06 22.29 20.19
CA ALA A 173 1.74 21.31 21.06
C ALA A 173 1.92 19.97 20.33
N PHE A 174 0.90 19.46 19.62
CA PHE A 174 0.97 18.19 18.89
C PHE A 174 1.85 18.26 17.65
N VAL A 175 1.83 19.38 16.91
CA VAL A 175 2.62 19.54 15.68
C VAL A 175 4.10 19.77 15.99
N TYR A 176 4.40 20.65 16.96
CA TYR A 176 5.76 21.06 17.29
C TYR A 176 6.39 20.24 18.44
N GLY A 177 5.60 19.45 19.17
CA GLY A 177 6.07 18.55 20.23
C GLY A 177 6.43 19.25 21.55
N VAL A 178 5.91 20.45 21.79
CA VAL A 178 6.23 21.22 23.00
C VAL A 178 5.42 20.69 24.18
N GLY A 179 6.10 20.02 25.12
CA GLY A 179 5.49 19.52 26.36
C GLY A 179 4.62 18.27 26.20
N THR A 180 4.56 17.68 25.00
CA THR A 180 3.67 16.54 24.68
C THR A 180 4.02 15.26 25.43
N ASP A 181 5.29 15.05 25.78
CA ASP A 181 5.75 13.84 26.48
C ASP A 181 4.99 13.55 27.79
N SER A 182 4.50 14.60 28.46
CA SER A 182 3.76 14.49 29.73
C SER A 182 2.24 14.48 29.56
N ILE A 183 1.73 14.63 28.34
CA ILE A 183 0.29 14.64 28.05
C ILE A 183 -0.21 13.19 27.95
N PRO A 184 -1.32 12.84 28.63
CA PRO A 184 -1.95 11.54 28.45
C PRO A 184 -2.45 11.35 27.00
N HIS A 185 -2.15 10.20 26.40
CA HIS A 185 -2.58 9.89 25.04
C HIS A 185 -4.05 9.43 24.95
N GLY A 186 -4.73 9.22 26.09
CA GLY A 186 -6.18 9.04 26.18
C GLY A 186 -6.74 7.77 25.52
N ARG A 187 -5.89 6.81 25.13
CA ARG A 187 -6.35 5.56 24.50
C ARG A 187 -6.81 4.58 25.56
N THR A 188 -7.92 3.92 25.26
CA THR A 188 -8.52 2.90 26.12
C THR A 188 -8.97 1.73 25.24
N ALA A 189 -8.74 0.51 25.70
CA ALA A 189 -9.35 -0.67 25.12
C ALA A 189 -10.82 -0.75 25.58
N LYS A 190 -11.72 -1.18 24.70
CA LYS A 190 -13.16 -1.27 24.97
C LYS A 190 -13.48 -2.41 25.93
N GLY A 191 -12.63 -3.43 26.05
CA GLY A 191 -12.75 -4.48 27.06
C GLY A 191 -12.23 -4.04 28.44
N GLY A 192 -11.59 -2.87 28.53
CA GLY A 192 -11.03 -2.32 29.77
C GLY A 192 -9.60 -2.77 30.05
N GLU A 193 -8.97 -3.50 29.13
CA GLU A 193 -7.56 -3.87 29.16
C GLU A 193 -6.69 -2.60 29.23
N PRO A 194 -5.60 -2.62 30.03
CA PRO A 194 -4.61 -1.55 30.01
C PRO A 194 -4.04 -1.38 28.61
N VAL A 195 -3.89 -0.13 28.16
CA VAL A 195 -3.17 0.18 26.93
C VAL A 195 -1.73 0.53 27.29
N ILE A 196 -0.76 -0.10 26.63
CA ILE A 196 0.67 0.09 26.87
C ILE A 196 1.38 0.54 25.58
N PRO A 197 2.53 1.21 25.66
CA PRO A 197 3.26 1.65 26.86
C PRO A 197 2.68 2.91 27.54
N GLY A 198 2.50 2.82 28.87
CA GLY A 198 2.16 3.93 29.76
C GLY A 198 0.82 4.61 29.43
N PRO A 199 0.51 5.77 30.05
CA PRO A 199 -0.63 6.57 29.63
C PRO A 199 -0.23 7.82 28.82
N ASN A 200 1.06 8.18 28.71
CA ASN A 200 1.49 9.44 28.08
C ASN A 200 2.24 9.23 26.76
N TYR A 201 2.24 10.24 25.87
CA TYR A 201 2.95 10.16 24.59
C TYR A 201 4.45 9.83 24.73
N GLY A 202 5.10 10.38 25.76
CA GLY A 202 6.52 10.12 26.03
C GLY A 202 6.83 8.68 26.46
N ASN A 203 5.82 7.93 26.92
CA ASN A 203 5.98 6.49 27.21
C ASN A 203 6.02 5.65 25.93
N ILE A 204 5.35 6.09 24.86
CA ILE A 204 5.45 5.49 23.53
C ILE A 204 6.83 5.79 22.96
N SER A 205 7.15 7.08 22.84
CA SER A 205 8.46 7.52 22.40
C SER A 205 8.64 9.00 22.72
N SER A 206 9.69 9.34 23.47
CA SER A 206 9.91 10.72 23.93
C SER A 206 10.46 11.64 22.83
N GLY A 207 10.18 12.93 22.96
CA GLY A 207 10.70 13.99 22.09
C GLY A 207 10.17 13.97 20.65
N LYS A 208 9.03 13.32 20.41
CA LYS A 208 8.43 13.23 19.07
C LYS A 208 7.58 14.46 18.76
N ASN A 209 7.54 14.79 17.47
CA ASN A 209 6.80 15.90 16.88
C ASN A 209 6.43 15.54 15.44
N LEU A 210 5.52 16.32 14.84
CA LEU A 210 5.08 16.16 13.47
C LEU A 210 5.82 17.09 12.50
N HIS A 211 6.09 18.35 12.87
CA HIS A 211 6.63 19.35 11.94
C HIS A 211 7.89 18.93 11.20
N LYS A 212 8.82 18.21 11.85
CA LYS A 212 10.06 17.71 11.20
C LYS A 212 9.86 16.52 10.28
N LYS A 213 8.65 15.96 10.29
CA LYS A 213 8.26 14.77 9.53
C LYS A 213 7.16 15.07 8.51
N ILE A 214 6.69 16.32 8.44
CA ILE A 214 5.81 16.79 7.37
C ILE A 214 6.65 16.92 6.09
N ALA A 215 6.14 16.36 4.99
CA ALA A 215 6.77 16.39 3.68
C ALA A 215 7.12 17.82 3.21
N GLY A 216 8.13 17.95 2.34
CA GLY A 216 8.45 19.23 1.69
C GLY A 216 9.28 20.21 2.53
N GLY A 217 9.61 19.87 3.78
CA GLY A 217 10.50 20.67 4.62
C GLY A 217 9.83 21.85 5.31
N THR A 218 10.65 22.78 5.80
CA THR A 218 10.24 23.92 6.63
C THR A 218 10.63 25.25 5.98
N PRO A 219 9.93 26.35 6.32
CA PRO A 219 10.32 27.70 5.88
C PRO A 219 11.73 28.12 6.33
N ALA A 220 12.30 27.44 7.34
CA ALA A 220 13.68 27.66 7.79
C ALA A 220 14.74 27.00 6.89
N GLY A 221 14.31 26.28 5.83
CA GLY A 221 15.19 25.58 4.90
C GLY A 221 15.63 24.19 5.38
N GLU A 222 14.91 23.59 6.34
CA GLU A 222 15.12 22.20 6.75
C GLU A 222 14.25 21.27 5.87
N GLY A 223 14.74 20.07 5.52
CA GLY A 223 14.00 19.12 4.68
C GLY A 223 14.16 19.34 3.17
N GLU A 224 13.41 18.59 2.36
CA GLU A 224 13.65 18.46 0.91
C GLU A 224 12.35 18.60 0.10
N THR A 225 12.14 19.76 -0.53
CA THR A 225 11.05 19.94 -1.51
C THR A 225 11.21 19.04 -2.73
N SER A 226 12.45 18.62 -3.05
CA SER A 226 12.76 17.69 -4.14
C SER A 226 12.16 16.29 -3.97
N ARG A 227 11.60 15.98 -2.80
CA ARG A 227 10.85 14.74 -2.57
C ARG A 227 9.39 14.86 -2.96
N LEU A 228 8.85 16.08 -3.07
CA LEU A 228 7.50 16.33 -3.57
C LEU A 228 7.43 16.06 -5.07
N ILE A 229 6.25 15.67 -5.55
CA ILE A 229 6.06 15.49 -6.99
C ILE A 229 6.23 16.83 -7.72
N GLY A 230 7.15 16.89 -8.68
CA GLY A 230 7.45 18.12 -9.40
C GLY A 230 8.24 19.16 -8.59
N ASP A 231 8.84 18.77 -7.47
CA ASP A 231 9.64 19.63 -6.58
C ASP A 231 8.87 20.82 -5.95
N GLU A 232 7.54 20.75 -5.94
CA GLU A 232 6.65 21.79 -5.42
C GLU A 232 5.43 21.19 -4.68
N PHE A 233 4.82 21.98 -3.79
CA PHE A 233 3.52 21.66 -3.21
C PHE A 233 2.44 22.50 -3.88
N PHE A 234 1.32 21.88 -4.24
CA PHE A 234 0.24 22.53 -4.94
C PHE A 234 -1.13 21.96 -4.53
N GLY A 235 -2.18 22.54 -5.09
CA GLY A 235 -3.55 22.15 -4.81
C GLY A 235 -4.20 22.86 -3.64
N TRP A 236 -3.56 23.87 -3.05
CA TRP A 236 -4.19 24.83 -2.14
C TRP A 236 -3.62 26.22 -2.38
N GLN A 237 -4.48 27.24 -2.51
CA GLN A 237 -4.06 28.62 -2.79
C GLN A 237 -4.58 29.61 -1.74
N ASP A 238 -5.78 29.38 -1.21
CA ASP A 238 -6.44 30.31 -0.30
C ASP A 238 -5.64 30.50 1.00
N GLY A 239 -5.04 31.69 1.16
CA GLY A 239 -4.27 32.05 2.36
C GLY A 239 -2.82 31.58 2.40
N LEU A 240 -2.30 31.03 1.30
CA LEU A 240 -0.88 30.67 1.16
C LEU A 240 -0.17 31.58 0.13
N ASP A 241 1.17 31.55 0.15
CA ASP A 241 1.97 32.28 -0.82
C ASP A 241 2.13 31.52 -2.15
N ALA A 242 3.00 32.02 -3.03
CA ALA A 242 3.20 31.46 -4.37
C ALA A 242 4.03 30.15 -4.39
N THR A 243 4.71 29.82 -3.30
CA THR A 243 5.60 28.66 -3.15
C THR A 243 5.30 27.96 -1.82
N PRO A 244 4.06 27.49 -1.62
CA PRO A 244 3.64 26.99 -0.33
C PRO A 244 4.39 25.72 0.05
N LEU A 245 4.55 25.49 1.34
CA LEU A 245 5.01 24.23 1.91
C LEU A 245 3.87 23.49 2.62
N PRO A 246 3.91 22.15 2.68
CA PRO A 246 2.94 21.36 3.43
C PRO A 246 2.80 21.80 4.91
N LEU A 247 3.90 22.20 5.57
CA LEU A 247 3.85 22.72 6.95
C LEU A 247 3.06 24.03 7.05
N GLU A 248 3.21 24.93 6.07
CA GLU A 248 2.47 26.20 6.07
C GLU A 248 0.96 25.98 5.91
N LEU A 249 0.54 24.94 5.18
CA LEU A 249 -0.87 24.56 5.11
C LEU A 249 -1.40 24.08 6.47
N VAL A 250 -0.61 23.31 7.22
CA VAL A 250 -0.97 22.86 8.57
C VAL A 250 -1.10 24.05 9.52
N ASP A 251 -0.12 24.96 9.52
CA ASP A 251 -0.14 26.18 10.33
C ASP A 251 -1.35 27.06 9.97
N LEU A 252 -1.69 27.17 8.67
CA LEU A 252 -2.86 27.90 8.21
C LEU A 252 -4.16 27.29 8.76
N PHE A 253 -4.33 25.96 8.70
CA PHE A 253 -5.53 25.30 9.22
C PHE A 253 -5.66 25.47 10.74
N ILE A 254 -4.56 25.39 11.49
CA ILE A 254 -4.55 25.68 12.93
C ILE A 254 -4.95 27.13 13.19
N SER A 255 -4.36 28.08 12.46
CA SER A 255 -4.67 29.50 12.60
C SER A 255 -6.14 29.80 12.33
N ARG A 256 -6.72 29.22 11.27
CA ARG A 256 -8.13 29.42 10.92
C ARG A 256 -9.07 28.80 11.95
N THR A 257 -8.76 27.59 12.42
CA THR A 257 -9.53 26.95 13.50
C THR A 257 -9.51 27.80 14.76
N ALA A 258 -8.33 28.30 15.17
CA ALA A 258 -8.19 29.14 16.35
C ALA A 258 -8.89 30.49 16.20
N ALA A 259 -8.86 31.10 15.00
CA ALA A 259 -9.59 32.33 14.72
C ALA A 259 -11.09 32.11 14.84
N GLN A 260 -11.62 31.05 14.23
CA GLN A 260 -13.04 30.72 14.28
C GLN A 260 -13.51 30.41 15.70
N ALA A 261 -12.80 29.53 16.42
CA ALA A 261 -13.18 29.14 17.77
C ALA A 261 -12.99 30.24 18.84
N SER A 262 -12.54 31.43 18.45
CA SER A 262 -12.32 32.55 19.37
C SER A 262 -12.99 33.85 18.96
N ASP A 263 -13.76 33.86 17.87
CA ASP A 263 -14.41 35.08 17.37
C ASP A 263 -15.71 35.41 18.14
N GLY A 264 -16.20 34.48 18.97
CA GLY A 264 -17.41 34.63 19.77
C GLY A 264 -18.71 34.47 18.98
N THR A 265 -18.64 33.92 17.77
CA THR A 265 -19.76 33.77 16.85
C THR A 265 -19.81 32.36 16.26
N SER A 266 -21.02 31.90 15.95
CA SER A 266 -21.19 30.67 15.18
C SER A 266 -21.46 31.04 13.72
N PRO A 267 -20.82 30.38 12.74
CA PRO A 267 -21.22 30.48 11.35
C PRO A 267 -22.71 30.20 11.21
N THR A 268 -23.38 30.92 10.31
CA THR A 268 -24.79 30.67 10.01
C THR A 268 -24.96 30.30 8.55
N VAL A 269 -25.78 29.29 8.27
CA VAL A 269 -26.08 28.80 6.92
C VAL A 269 -27.59 28.81 6.65
N PRO A 270 -28.01 29.08 5.41
CA PRO A 270 -29.43 29.00 5.03
C PRO A 270 -29.87 27.55 4.89
N VAL A 271 -30.87 27.15 5.67
CA VAL A 271 -31.50 25.82 5.61
C VAL A 271 -33.01 25.95 5.43
N VAL A 272 -33.67 24.86 5.06
CA VAL A 272 -35.14 24.84 4.92
C VAL A 272 -35.81 25.34 6.21
N GLY A 273 -36.56 26.43 6.09
CA GLY A 273 -37.32 27.01 7.20
C GLY A 273 -36.51 27.85 8.19
N ASN A 274 -35.18 27.99 8.01
CA ASN A 274 -34.35 28.90 8.79
C ASN A 274 -33.21 29.51 7.93
N PRO A 275 -33.31 30.79 7.53
CA PRO A 275 -32.34 31.41 6.64
C PRO A 275 -30.97 31.71 7.28
N ALA A 276 -30.82 31.51 8.59
CA ALA A 276 -29.58 31.75 9.33
C ALA A 276 -29.43 30.73 10.48
N ALA A 277 -29.42 29.44 10.14
CA ALA A 277 -29.23 28.38 11.13
C ALA A 277 -27.77 28.35 11.61
N PRO A 278 -27.53 28.36 12.94
CA PRO A 278 -26.16 28.35 13.47
C PRO A 278 -25.52 26.97 13.33
N VAL A 279 -24.24 26.95 13.00
CA VAL A 279 -23.37 25.77 12.98
C VAL A 279 -22.53 25.78 14.26
N SER A 280 -22.80 24.86 15.18
CA SER A 280 -22.15 24.86 16.50
C SER A 280 -20.74 24.26 16.51
N ASN A 281 -20.35 23.58 15.44
CA ASN A 281 -19.01 22.99 15.33
C ASN A 281 -17.99 24.06 14.93
N VAL A 282 -17.12 24.44 15.87
CA VAL A 282 -16.12 25.50 15.67
C VAL A 282 -14.99 25.12 14.71
N ALA A 283 -14.86 23.85 14.34
CA ALA A 283 -13.91 23.40 13.32
C ALA A 283 -14.48 23.50 11.88
N VAL A 284 -15.76 23.85 11.72
CA VAL A 284 -16.43 23.93 10.41
C VAL A 284 -16.77 25.38 10.07
N ASP A 285 -16.13 25.94 9.06
CA ASP A 285 -16.38 27.35 8.67
C ASP A 285 -17.56 27.54 7.73
N ALA A 286 -17.95 28.79 7.50
CA ALA A 286 -19.07 29.18 6.63
C ALA A 286 -18.86 28.83 5.14
N HIS A 287 -17.67 28.37 4.74
CA HIS A 287 -17.38 27.94 3.37
C HIS A 287 -17.45 26.43 3.21
N GLY A 288 -17.86 25.69 4.25
CA GLY A 288 -17.99 24.24 4.21
C GLY A 288 -16.66 23.52 4.35
N ARG A 289 -15.73 24.08 5.14
CA ARG A 289 -14.42 23.45 5.42
C ARG A 289 -14.40 22.92 6.85
N ASP A 290 -14.31 21.60 7.00
CA ASP A 290 -14.02 20.95 8.29
C ASP A 290 -12.50 20.84 8.48
N TYR A 291 -11.92 21.76 9.26
CA TYR A 291 -10.48 21.81 9.51
C TYR A 291 -9.96 20.60 10.28
N ARG A 292 -10.79 19.93 11.08
CA ARG A 292 -10.41 18.68 11.75
C ARG A 292 -10.19 17.58 10.73
N GLN A 293 -11.08 17.45 9.74
CA GLN A 293 -10.91 16.46 8.68
C GLN A 293 -9.72 16.80 7.78
N LEU A 294 -9.57 18.06 7.38
CA LEU A 294 -8.44 18.51 6.58
C LEU A 294 -7.11 18.23 7.28
N LEU A 295 -6.94 18.65 8.54
CA LEU A 295 -5.72 18.43 9.32
C LEU A 295 -5.41 16.94 9.46
N GLN A 296 -6.39 16.13 9.89
CA GLN A 296 -6.17 14.71 10.11
C GLN A 296 -5.74 14.00 8.83
N LYS A 297 -6.53 14.10 7.77
CA LYS A 297 -6.29 13.31 6.55
C LYS A 297 -5.02 13.78 5.84
N PHE A 298 -4.77 15.10 5.84
CA PHE A 298 -3.55 15.63 5.27
C PHE A 298 -2.31 15.18 6.05
N LEU A 299 -2.31 15.23 7.38
CA LEU A 299 -1.17 14.76 8.19
C LEU A 299 -0.94 13.25 8.05
N MET A 300 -1.99 12.44 7.87
CA MET A 300 -1.81 11.02 7.55
C MET A 300 -1.05 10.82 6.22
N GLY A 301 -1.24 11.69 5.23
CA GLY A 301 -0.44 11.68 4.01
C GLY A 301 0.96 12.27 4.17
N ALA A 302 1.01 13.50 4.66
CA ALA A 302 2.22 14.31 4.72
C ALA A 302 3.25 13.80 5.75
N VAL A 303 2.80 13.06 6.76
CA VAL A 303 3.67 12.41 7.75
C VAL A 303 3.75 10.92 7.47
N ASN A 304 2.66 10.17 7.68
CA ASN A 304 2.76 8.70 7.69
C ASN A 304 3.14 8.15 6.31
N PHE A 305 2.34 8.46 5.28
CA PHE A 305 2.57 7.94 3.94
C PHE A 305 3.88 8.45 3.32
N SER A 306 4.13 9.76 3.42
CA SER A 306 5.36 10.37 2.89
C SER A 306 6.61 9.79 3.55
N GLN A 307 6.61 9.63 4.88
CA GLN A 307 7.79 9.13 5.56
C GLN A 307 7.99 7.63 5.36
N GLY A 308 6.92 6.84 5.35
CA GLY A 308 7.03 5.41 5.02
C GLY A 308 7.62 5.19 3.63
N THR A 309 7.03 5.80 2.60
CA THR A 309 7.33 5.46 1.20
C THR A 309 8.44 6.28 0.57
N ASN A 310 8.58 7.54 0.94
CA ASN A 310 9.46 8.52 0.29
C ASN A 310 10.65 8.94 1.18
N ASP A 311 10.85 8.25 2.31
CA ASP A 311 12.00 8.42 3.19
C ASP A 311 12.56 7.07 3.59
N TYR A 312 11.84 6.33 4.43
CA TYR A 312 12.35 5.11 5.03
C TYR A 312 12.51 3.95 4.04
N PHE A 313 11.56 3.76 3.12
CA PHE A 313 11.73 2.83 2.00
C PHE A 313 12.73 3.28 0.92
N GLN A 314 13.26 4.50 1.00
CA GLN A 314 14.30 4.99 0.08
C GLN A 314 15.72 4.90 0.67
N ALA A 315 15.87 4.18 1.78
CA ALA A 315 17.16 4.00 2.43
C ALA A 315 18.16 3.20 1.56
N ASN A 316 19.46 3.34 1.83
CA ASN A 316 20.50 2.62 1.11
C ASN A 316 20.66 1.19 1.67
N PHE A 317 19.69 0.32 1.38
CA PHE A 317 19.66 -1.04 1.92
C PHE A 317 20.92 -1.86 1.58
N THR A 318 21.52 -1.65 0.41
CA THR A 318 22.75 -2.34 0.00
C THR A 318 23.91 -2.12 0.98
N GLU A 319 24.11 -0.88 1.44
CA GLU A 319 25.17 -0.56 2.39
C GLU A 319 24.73 -0.84 3.83
N GLN A 320 23.51 -0.44 4.17
CA GLN A 320 23.02 -0.44 5.54
C GLN A 320 22.72 -1.82 6.11
N VAL A 321 22.53 -2.84 5.27
CA VAL A 321 22.28 -4.22 5.72
C VAL A 321 23.47 -4.83 6.47
N ALA A 322 24.67 -4.26 6.30
CA ALA A 322 25.88 -4.69 6.99
C ALA A 322 26.23 -3.82 8.22
N LEU A 323 25.51 -2.71 8.42
CA LEU A 323 25.83 -1.70 9.44
C LEU A 323 24.91 -1.85 10.64
N ARG A 324 25.49 -1.97 11.84
CA ARG A 324 24.71 -1.99 13.09
C ARG A 324 24.14 -0.59 13.35
N GLU A 325 22.87 -0.49 13.72
CA GLU A 325 22.29 0.80 14.17
C GLU A 325 22.95 1.21 15.50
N GLY A 326 23.93 2.09 15.44
CA GLY A 326 24.66 2.52 16.63
C GLY A 326 25.36 1.37 17.39
N PRO A 327 25.90 1.65 18.59
CA PRO A 327 26.78 0.70 19.27
C PRO A 327 26.06 -0.41 20.05
N THR A 328 24.77 -0.25 20.35
CA THR A 328 24.05 -1.11 21.31
C THR A 328 22.77 -1.74 20.78
N LYS A 329 22.29 -1.38 19.58
CA LYS A 329 21.04 -1.94 19.06
C LYS A 329 21.22 -3.35 18.54
N ASN A 330 20.16 -4.15 18.56
CA ASN A 330 20.23 -5.54 18.08
C ASN A 330 19.73 -5.68 16.64
N TYR A 331 20.01 -4.69 15.80
CA TYR A 331 19.52 -4.66 14.43
C TYR A 331 20.41 -3.77 13.57
N THR A 332 20.36 -3.98 12.27
CA THR A 332 21.09 -3.19 11.28
C THR A 332 20.37 -1.87 10.99
N GLU A 333 21.08 -0.92 10.39
CA GLU A 333 20.48 0.33 9.90
C GLU A 333 19.40 0.05 8.83
N ALA A 334 19.57 -1.00 8.02
CA ALA A 334 18.58 -1.42 7.02
C ALA A 334 17.31 -1.96 7.68
N GLU A 335 17.46 -2.85 8.66
CA GLU A 335 16.34 -3.38 9.45
C GLU A 335 15.57 -2.24 10.11
N HIS A 336 16.27 -1.31 10.76
CA HIS A 336 15.67 -0.17 11.43
C HIS A 336 14.89 0.74 10.48
N ASN A 337 15.48 1.11 9.33
CA ASN A 337 14.79 1.96 8.36
C ASN A 337 13.54 1.27 7.80
N TYR A 338 13.62 -0.03 7.50
CA TYR A 338 12.46 -0.78 7.01
C TYR A 338 11.35 -0.88 8.07
N ASP A 339 11.72 -1.12 9.33
CA ASP A 339 10.80 -1.13 10.46
C ASP A 339 10.14 0.24 10.69
N GLU A 340 10.88 1.34 10.56
CA GLU A 340 10.31 2.69 10.64
C GLU A 340 9.33 2.96 9.49
N ALA A 341 9.50 2.37 8.30
CA ALA A 341 8.51 2.46 7.23
C ALA A 341 7.22 1.68 7.57
N PHE A 342 7.36 0.44 8.04
CA PHE A 342 6.24 -0.38 8.53
C PHE A 342 5.47 0.33 9.65
N GLY A 343 6.16 0.91 10.63
CA GLY A 343 5.53 1.61 11.74
C GLY A 343 4.67 2.81 11.30
N TYR A 344 4.95 3.45 10.17
CA TYR A 344 4.09 4.50 9.62
C TYR A 344 2.86 3.94 8.89
N TYR A 345 2.89 2.71 8.39
CA TYR A 345 1.71 2.07 7.80
C TYR A 345 0.61 1.90 8.86
N GLY A 346 1.03 1.56 10.09
CA GLY A 346 0.16 1.49 11.26
C GLY A 346 -0.56 0.16 11.40
N ALA A 347 -0.04 -0.91 10.79
CA ALA A 347 -0.58 -2.24 11.03
C ALA A 347 -0.17 -2.77 12.42
N ALA A 348 -1.03 -3.59 13.01
CA ALA A 348 -0.61 -4.50 14.07
C ALA A 348 0.42 -5.49 13.49
N ARG A 349 1.36 -5.99 14.30
CA ARG A 349 2.38 -6.94 13.83
C ARG A 349 1.75 -8.22 13.28
N ASP A 350 0.59 -8.61 13.79
CA ASP A 350 -0.18 -9.79 13.43
C ASP A 350 -1.41 -9.45 12.56
N ILE A 351 -1.40 -8.32 11.83
CA ILE A 351 -2.58 -7.88 11.06
C ILE A 351 -3.09 -8.93 10.06
N MET A 352 -2.25 -9.86 9.59
CA MET A 352 -2.66 -10.95 8.70
C MET A 352 -3.62 -11.96 9.37
N ASP A 353 -3.71 -11.95 10.71
CA ASP A 353 -4.70 -12.71 11.46
C ASP A 353 -6.06 -12.00 11.52
N TYR A 354 -6.15 -10.75 11.08
CA TYR A 354 -7.38 -9.94 11.05
C TYR A 354 -8.07 -10.11 9.70
N THR A 355 -9.38 -10.23 9.72
CA THR A 355 -10.18 -9.94 8.52
C THR A 355 -10.26 -8.42 8.31
N ASP A 356 -10.52 -7.96 7.08
CA ASP A 356 -10.70 -6.51 6.85
C ASP A 356 -11.86 -5.92 7.66
N LEU A 357 -12.87 -6.73 7.99
CA LEU A 357 -13.97 -6.33 8.87
C LEU A 357 -13.50 -5.93 10.27
N GLU A 358 -12.46 -6.61 10.76
CA GLU A 358 -11.83 -6.43 12.07
C GLU A 358 -10.77 -5.34 12.02
N ALA A 359 -9.88 -5.38 11.02
CA ALA A 359 -8.82 -4.39 10.82
C ALA A 359 -9.40 -2.98 10.64
N ARG A 360 -10.58 -2.81 10.03
CA ARG A 360 -11.27 -1.50 9.97
C ARG A 360 -11.84 -1.02 11.31
N ALA A 361 -11.80 -1.84 12.37
CA ALA A 361 -12.28 -1.57 13.73
C ALA A 361 -13.80 -1.31 13.87
N LYS A 362 -14.63 -2.06 13.14
CA LYS A 362 -16.11 -1.88 13.16
C LYS A 362 -16.91 -3.14 13.45
N SER A 363 -16.40 -4.32 13.12
CA SER A 363 -17.16 -5.58 13.13
C SER A 363 -16.21 -6.79 13.14
N GLY A 364 -16.73 -8.01 13.30
CA GLY A 364 -15.92 -9.23 13.28
C GLY A 364 -15.93 -9.96 14.62
N ARG A 365 -14.93 -10.81 14.87
CA ARG A 365 -14.79 -11.58 16.12
C ARG A 365 -14.71 -10.64 17.31
N ASP A 366 -15.28 -11.04 18.45
CA ASP A 366 -15.36 -10.18 19.63
C ASP A 366 -14.01 -9.69 20.13
N ALA A 367 -12.97 -10.52 20.00
CA ALA A 367 -11.60 -10.22 20.41
C ALA A 367 -10.82 -9.30 19.44
N TYR A 368 -11.32 -9.09 18.21
CA TYR A 368 -10.62 -8.37 17.13
C TYR A 368 -11.40 -7.18 16.56
N LYS A 369 -12.74 -7.17 16.69
CA LYS A 369 -13.67 -6.23 16.03
C LYS A 369 -13.41 -4.74 16.26
N ASN A 370 -12.55 -4.42 17.24
CA ASN A 370 -12.18 -3.07 17.60
C ASN A 370 -10.84 -2.63 17.00
N GLY A 371 -10.25 -3.42 16.09
CA GLY A 371 -8.97 -3.10 15.45
C GLY A 371 -7.77 -3.29 16.37
N TYR A 372 -7.89 -4.18 17.36
CA TYR A 372 -6.79 -4.63 18.20
C TYR A 372 -7.11 -5.98 18.82
N HIS A 373 -6.07 -6.69 19.25
CA HIS A 373 -6.14 -8.00 19.90
C HIS A 373 -4.93 -8.18 20.82
N ASP A 374 -5.15 -8.67 22.04
CA ASP A 374 -4.09 -9.10 22.98
C ASP A 374 -3.53 -10.44 22.49
N SER A 375 -2.55 -10.37 21.61
CA SER A 375 -2.05 -11.49 20.83
C SER A 375 -1.01 -12.30 21.60
N ASP A 376 -0.30 -11.67 22.54
CA ASP A 376 0.65 -12.35 23.43
C ASP A 376 0.02 -12.84 24.75
N ASN A 377 -1.25 -12.49 25.00
CA ASN A 377 -2.04 -12.85 26.19
C ASN A 377 -1.43 -12.32 27.50
N ASP A 378 -0.80 -11.15 27.48
CA ASP A 378 -0.27 -10.50 28.67
C ASP A 378 -1.35 -9.73 29.47
N GLY A 379 -2.55 -9.59 28.91
CA GLY A 379 -3.69 -8.90 29.51
C GLY A 379 -3.75 -7.40 29.23
N SER A 380 -2.89 -6.88 28.35
CA SER A 380 -2.80 -5.49 27.90
C SER A 380 -3.01 -5.41 26.38
N ILE A 381 -3.17 -4.19 25.86
CA ILE A 381 -3.13 -3.90 24.43
C ILE A 381 -1.96 -2.97 24.14
N ASP A 382 -0.97 -3.45 23.40
CA ASP A 382 0.21 -2.68 23.01
C ASP A 382 -0.04 -1.82 21.76
N LEU A 383 0.08 -0.51 21.92
CA LEU A 383 -0.05 0.48 20.84
C LEU A 383 0.92 0.25 19.68
N THR A 384 2.05 -0.39 19.93
CA THR A 384 3.13 -0.60 18.97
C THR A 384 3.00 -1.93 18.23
N SER A 385 2.38 -2.96 18.80
CA SER A 385 2.30 -4.28 18.16
C SER A 385 0.90 -4.80 17.90
N GLU A 386 -0.11 -4.33 18.62
CA GLU A 386 -1.42 -4.99 18.68
C GLU A 386 -2.58 -4.13 18.20
N MET A 387 -2.31 -2.87 17.84
CA MET A 387 -3.33 -1.95 17.33
C MET A 387 -3.18 -1.70 15.83
N VAL A 388 -4.31 -1.75 15.12
CA VAL A 388 -4.42 -1.29 13.74
C VAL A 388 -4.79 0.20 13.73
N LEU A 389 -3.90 1.01 13.17
CA LEU A 389 -3.94 2.46 13.12
C LEU A 389 -3.79 2.96 11.66
N GLY A 390 -3.98 4.26 11.50
CA GLY A 390 -3.53 4.97 10.30
C GLY A 390 -4.07 4.42 8.98
N HIS A 391 -3.16 4.13 8.06
CA HIS A 391 -3.52 3.72 6.71
C HIS A 391 -3.81 2.23 6.59
N ALA A 392 -3.25 1.38 7.44
CA ALA A 392 -3.64 -0.03 7.52
C ALA A 392 -5.17 -0.17 7.76
N GLN A 393 -5.70 0.60 8.71
CA GLN A 393 -7.14 0.67 8.94
C GLN A 393 -7.93 1.21 7.73
N ASN A 394 -7.37 2.15 6.98
CA ASN A 394 -8.03 2.74 5.80
C ASN A 394 -8.05 1.78 4.61
N CYS A 395 -6.96 1.04 4.35
CA CYS A 395 -6.92 0.00 3.33
C CYS A 395 -8.03 -1.04 3.57
N ALA A 396 -8.10 -1.58 4.80
CA ALA A 396 -9.15 -2.53 5.19
C ALA A 396 -10.58 -1.98 4.98
N LYS A 397 -10.81 -0.67 5.22
CA LYS A 397 -12.12 -0.05 4.91
C LYS A 397 -12.44 -0.10 3.41
N ARG A 398 -11.44 0.06 2.54
CA ARG A 398 -11.61 0.06 1.08
C ARG A 398 -11.86 -1.34 0.55
N ASP A 399 -11.17 -2.34 1.09
CA ASP A 399 -11.36 -3.75 0.73
C ASP A 399 -12.75 -4.25 1.16
N VAL A 400 -13.21 -3.90 2.36
CA VAL A 400 -14.62 -4.16 2.76
C VAL A 400 -15.62 -3.48 1.82
N GLY A 401 -15.30 -2.29 1.32
CA GLY A 401 -16.14 -1.55 0.38
C GLY A 401 -16.26 -2.22 -1.00
N SER A 402 -15.24 -2.98 -1.42
CA SER A 402 -15.18 -3.65 -2.73
C SER A 402 -15.53 -5.15 -2.66
N ALA A 403 -15.55 -5.77 -1.48
CA ALA A 403 -15.68 -7.23 -1.27
C ALA A 403 -16.87 -7.92 -1.96
N SER A 404 -17.97 -7.20 -2.24
CA SER A 404 -19.15 -7.76 -2.92
C SER A 404 -19.14 -7.63 -4.45
N ARG A 405 -18.08 -7.06 -5.02
CA ARG A 405 -17.94 -6.75 -6.45
C ARG A 405 -17.25 -7.87 -7.21
N ALA A 406 -17.32 -7.83 -8.54
CA ALA A 406 -16.75 -8.87 -9.38
C ALA A 406 -15.21 -8.95 -9.27
N ASN A 407 -14.55 -7.78 -9.13
CA ASN A 407 -13.11 -7.64 -9.00
C ASN A 407 -12.80 -6.86 -7.71
N PRO A 408 -12.95 -7.46 -6.52
CA PRO A 408 -12.70 -6.78 -5.26
C PRO A 408 -11.21 -6.41 -5.15
N THR A 409 -10.93 -5.39 -4.36
CA THR A 409 -9.57 -5.05 -3.96
C THR A 409 -9.17 -5.84 -2.73
N ASP A 410 -7.85 -5.99 -2.56
CA ASP A 410 -7.24 -6.59 -1.37
C ASP A 410 -5.96 -5.81 -1.01
N LEU A 411 -6.13 -4.49 -0.86
CA LEU A 411 -5.03 -3.54 -0.70
C LEU A 411 -4.32 -3.71 0.65
N SER A 412 -5.06 -4.06 1.70
CA SER A 412 -4.49 -4.37 3.02
C SER A 412 -3.46 -5.50 2.93
N SER A 413 -3.83 -6.61 2.29
CA SER A 413 -2.94 -7.76 2.07
C SER A 413 -1.85 -7.46 1.06
N GLU A 414 -2.13 -6.74 -0.04
CA GLU A 414 -1.13 -6.35 -1.05
C GLU A 414 0.02 -5.54 -0.41
N VAL A 415 -0.29 -4.60 0.50
CA VAL A 415 0.74 -3.86 1.24
C VAL A 415 1.49 -4.77 2.21
N MET A 416 0.76 -5.53 3.05
CA MET A 416 1.39 -6.29 4.13
C MET A 416 2.24 -7.46 3.65
N ASN A 417 1.80 -8.21 2.63
CA ASN A 417 2.57 -9.30 2.05
C ASN A 417 3.90 -8.79 1.49
N ALA A 418 3.89 -7.66 0.78
CA ALA A 418 5.09 -7.04 0.25
C ALA A 418 6.04 -6.55 1.37
N ILE A 419 5.49 -5.98 2.44
CA ILE A 419 6.28 -5.56 3.61
C ILE A 419 6.92 -6.77 4.31
N LEU A 420 6.19 -7.86 4.52
CA LEU A 420 6.70 -9.07 5.18
C LEU A 420 7.81 -9.71 4.33
N ALA A 421 7.57 -9.88 3.02
CA ALA A 421 8.57 -10.42 2.10
C ALA A 421 9.86 -9.57 2.06
N GLY A 422 9.72 -8.24 1.95
CA GLY A 422 10.87 -7.34 1.94
C GLY A 422 11.66 -7.36 3.25
N ARG A 423 10.98 -7.43 4.41
CA ARG A 423 11.66 -7.52 5.70
C ARG A 423 12.36 -8.86 5.90
N THR A 424 11.81 -9.96 5.38
CA THR A 424 12.46 -11.28 5.36
C THR A 424 13.73 -11.27 4.53
N ILE A 425 13.71 -10.66 3.33
CA ILE A 425 14.91 -10.47 2.50
C ILE A 425 15.99 -9.69 3.27
N ILE A 426 15.61 -8.61 3.94
CA ILE A 426 16.55 -7.81 4.75
C ILE A 426 17.12 -8.63 5.90
N ALA A 427 16.30 -9.42 6.60
CA ALA A 427 16.76 -10.28 7.69
C ALA A 427 17.82 -11.28 7.20
N ALA A 428 17.55 -11.96 6.07
CA ALA A 428 18.50 -12.87 5.44
C ALA A 428 19.80 -12.15 5.03
N GLY A 429 19.68 -10.95 4.44
CA GLY A 429 20.83 -10.12 4.10
C GLY A 429 21.65 -9.66 5.32
N SER A 430 20.99 -9.34 6.43
CA SER A 430 21.63 -8.93 7.69
C SER A 430 22.37 -10.10 8.35
N ALA A 431 21.82 -11.32 8.28
CA ALA A 431 22.50 -12.53 8.72
C ALA A 431 23.73 -12.85 7.84
N ALA A 432 23.62 -12.62 6.53
CA ALA A 432 24.71 -12.81 5.58
C ALA A 432 25.74 -11.66 5.56
N GLY A 433 25.40 -10.50 6.13
CA GLY A 433 26.19 -9.26 6.06
C GLY A 433 26.21 -8.60 4.67
N SER A 434 25.34 -9.00 3.75
CA SER A 434 25.19 -8.42 2.42
C SER A 434 23.90 -8.91 1.74
N LEU A 435 23.38 -8.14 0.79
CA LEU A 435 22.30 -8.57 -0.12
C LEU A 435 22.89 -9.03 -1.45
N THR A 436 22.41 -10.15 -1.98
CA THR A 436 22.68 -10.55 -3.37
C THR A 436 21.94 -9.65 -4.36
N GLU A 437 22.33 -9.67 -5.63
CA GLU A 437 21.66 -8.88 -6.68
C GLU A 437 20.18 -9.27 -6.86
N VAL A 438 19.88 -10.57 -6.74
CA VAL A 438 18.51 -11.11 -6.83
C VAL A 438 17.68 -10.62 -5.64
N GLN A 439 18.22 -10.73 -4.42
CA GLN A 439 17.56 -10.22 -3.21
C GLN A 439 17.32 -8.71 -3.26
N LEU A 440 18.31 -7.92 -3.69
CA LEU A 440 18.14 -6.47 -3.81
C LEU A 440 17.06 -6.11 -4.85
N THR A 441 17.01 -6.85 -5.97
CA THR A 441 15.98 -6.65 -6.99
C THR A 441 14.59 -6.97 -6.45
N ALA A 442 14.42 -8.10 -5.76
CA ALA A 442 13.15 -8.48 -5.15
C ALA A 442 12.73 -7.52 -4.02
N LEU A 443 13.66 -7.12 -3.15
CA LEU A 443 13.41 -6.12 -2.10
C LEU A 443 12.86 -4.82 -2.70
N ASN A 444 13.49 -4.31 -3.76
CA ASN A 444 13.02 -3.10 -4.44
C ASN A 444 11.63 -3.31 -5.07
N ALA A 445 11.36 -4.47 -5.66
CA ALA A 445 10.04 -4.80 -6.21
C ALA A 445 8.94 -4.81 -5.13
N HIS A 446 9.25 -5.36 -3.95
CA HIS A 446 8.34 -5.35 -2.80
C HIS A 446 8.11 -3.94 -2.26
N ILE A 447 9.15 -3.12 -2.14
CA ILE A 447 9.02 -1.71 -1.75
C ILE A 447 8.10 -0.96 -2.71
N VAL A 448 8.26 -1.17 -4.03
CA VAL A 448 7.40 -0.55 -5.05
C VAL A 448 5.96 -1.05 -4.89
N THR A 449 5.75 -2.35 -4.70
CA THR A 449 4.42 -2.96 -4.51
C THR A 449 3.73 -2.39 -3.28
N ALA A 450 4.40 -2.41 -2.11
CA ALA A 450 3.88 -1.85 -0.88
C ALA A 450 3.54 -0.35 -1.01
N SER A 451 4.43 0.42 -1.64
CA SER A 451 4.22 1.87 -1.84
C SER A 451 3.03 2.15 -2.76
N LYS A 452 2.91 1.43 -3.89
CA LYS A 452 1.80 1.60 -4.84
C LYS A 452 0.47 1.15 -4.25
N ALA A 453 0.43 0.02 -3.57
CA ALA A 453 -0.78 -0.48 -2.90
C ALA A 453 -1.25 0.48 -1.78
N TRP A 454 -0.31 1.04 -1.01
CA TRP A 454 -0.63 2.04 -0.01
C TRP A 454 -1.18 3.33 -0.64
N GLU A 455 -0.57 3.83 -1.72
CA GLU A 455 -1.10 4.98 -2.47
C GLU A 455 -2.48 4.70 -3.07
N LYS A 456 -2.72 3.48 -3.59
CA LYS A 456 -4.05 3.02 -4.04
C LYS A 456 -5.07 3.12 -2.90
N CYS A 457 -4.74 2.78 -1.65
CA CYS A 457 -5.67 2.94 -0.52
C CYS A 457 -6.09 4.40 -0.34
N ILE A 458 -5.15 5.34 -0.47
CA ILE A 458 -5.41 6.78 -0.37
C ILE A 458 -6.29 7.24 -1.54
N ALA A 459 -5.97 6.83 -2.76
CA ALA A 459 -6.75 7.16 -3.97
C ALA A 459 -8.17 6.59 -3.92
N ALA A 460 -8.33 5.33 -3.53
CA ALA A 460 -9.62 4.67 -3.31
C ALA A 460 -10.45 5.40 -2.24
N THR A 461 -9.80 5.90 -1.19
CA THR A 461 -10.46 6.69 -0.15
C THR A 461 -10.89 8.06 -0.66
N ALA A 462 -10.08 8.73 -1.48
CA ALA A 462 -10.50 9.96 -2.16
C ALA A 462 -11.69 9.71 -3.11
N ILE A 463 -11.70 8.60 -3.87
CA ILE A 463 -12.85 8.22 -4.72
C ILE A 463 -14.12 8.03 -3.88
N HIS A 464 -14.03 7.31 -2.76
CA HIS A 464 -15.16 7.13 -1.83
C HIS A 464 -15.76 8.48 -1.41
N TYR A 465 -14.91 9.44 -1.02
CA TYR A 465 -15.41 10.75 -0.63
C TYR A 465 -15.87 11.64 -1.79
N VAL A 466 -15.46 11.38 -3.03
CA VAL A 466 -16.13 12.00 -4.19
C VAL A 466 -17.60 11.59 -4.21
N LYS A 467 -17.91 10.31 -4.01
CA LYS A 467 -19.29 9.82 -3.97
C LYS A 467 -20.06 10.46 -2.82
N ASP A 468 -19.52 10.46 -1.60
CA ASP A 468 -20.21 11.02 -0.43
C ASP A 468 -20.50 12.52 -0.61
N VAL A 469 -19.55 13.31 -1.12
CA VAL A 469 -19.79 14.73 -1.45
C VAL A 469 -20.90 14.91 -2.49
N LEU A 470 -20.94 14.06 -3.52
CA LEU A 470 -22.00 14.11 -4.53
C LEU A 470 -23.38 13.79 -3.92
N GLU A 471 -23.45 12.83 -2.99
CA GLU A 471 -24.67 12.47 -2.27
C GLU A 471 -25.14 13.60 -1.35
N ASP A 472 -24.24 14.23 -0.59
CA ASP A 472 -24.58 15.40 0.25
C ASP A 472 -25.14 16.55 -0.60
N MET A 473 -24.60 16.76 -1.80
CA MET A 473 -25.08 17.77 -2.75
C MET A 473 -26.45 17.44 -3.35
N ASP A 474 -26.87 16.16 -3.38
CA ASP A 474 -28.19 15.77 -3.90
C ASP A 474 -29.33 16.17 -2.94
N GLU A 475 -29.01 16.50 -1.70
CA GLU A 475 -29.97 16.99 -0.71
C GLU A 475 -30.24 18.51 -0.82
N PHE A 476 -29.48 19.23 -1.66
CA PHE A 476 -29.71 20.65 -1.89
C PHE A 476 -31.10 20.91 -2.48
N THR A 477 -31.77 21.94 -1.97
CA THR A 477 -33.08 22.31 -2.46
C THR A 477 -33.01 23.18 -3.71
N ALA A 478 -34.09 23.18 -4.51
CA ALA A 478 -34.22 24.07 -5.67
C ALA A 478 -34.21 25.57 -5.32
N ALA A 479 -34.39 25.93 -4.04
CA ALA A 479 -34.30 27.29 -3.54
C ALA A 479 -32.86 27.74 -3.23
N GLY A 480 -31.87 26.84 -3.33
CA GLY A 480 -30.49 27.12 -2.99
C GLY A 480 -30.22 27.06 -1.47
N GLU A 481 -30.97 26.23 -0.76
CA GLU A 481 -30.85 26.01 0.69
C GLU A 481 -30.41 24.57 0.96
N PHE A 482 -29.65 24.34 2.04
CA PHE A 482 -29.41 23.01 2.56
C PHE A 482 -30.69 22.41 3.15
N ALA A 483 -30.80 21.08 3.17
CA ALA A 483 -31.96 20.39 3.77
C ALA A 483 -32.10 20.75 5.26
N ASP A 484 -30.99 20.70 5.99
CA ASP A 484 -30.83 21.09 7.38
C ASP A 484 -29.35 21.41 7.68
N VAL A 485 -29.01 21.63 8.95
CA VAL A 485 -27.62 21.89 9.36
C VAL A 485 -26.75 20.65 9.22
N ASP A 486 -27.33 19.45 9.38
CA ASP A 486 -26.60 18.19 9.30
C ASP A 486 -26.09 17.99 7.87
N ASN A 487 -26.92 18.24 6.85
CA ASN A 487 -26.53 18.23 5.44
C ASN A 487 -25.34 19.17 5.14
N PHE A 488 -25.32 20.38 5.70
CA PHE A 488 -24.17 21.27 5.56
C PHE A 488 -22.90 20.70 6.23
N THR A 489 -23.03 20.17 7.44
CA THR A 489 -21.88 19.63 8.18
C THR A 489 -21.36 18.32 7.59
N ASP A 490 -22.22 17.48 7.01
CA ASP A 490 -21.83 16.25 6.31
C ASP A 490 -21.07 16.60 5.02
N LEU A 491 -21.56 17.56 4.22
CA LEU A 491 -20.83 18.07 3.07
C LEU A 491 -19.44 18.58 3.47
N ALA A 492 -19.36 19.41 4.51
CA ALA A 492 -18.09 19.99 4.97
C ALA A 492 -17.11 18.91 5.44
N LYS A 493 -17.63 17.89 6.13
CA LYS A 493 -16.88 16.74 6.60
C LYS A 493 -16.36 15.91 5.42
N HIS A 494 -17.23 15.42 4.54
CA HIS A 494 -16.83 14.55 3.41
C HIS A 494 -15.93 15.29 2.42
N TRP A 495 -16.18 16.57 2.16
CA TRP A 495 -15.28 17.38 1.34
C TRP A 495 -13.89 17.56 2.00
N GLY A 496 -13.85 17.79 3.32
CA GLY A 496 -12.59 17.87 4.07
C GLY A 496 -11.80 16.55 4.01
N GLU A 497 -12.49 15.41 4.10
CA GLU A 497 -11.87 14.09 3.97
C GLU A 497 -11.35 13.85 2.54
N LEU A 498 -12.16 14.17 1.50
CA LEU A 498 -11.74 14.13 0.10
C LEU A 498 -10.47 14.95 -0.13
N LYS A 499 -10.50 16.23 0.23
CA LYS A 499 -9.40 17.15 -0.05
C LYS A 499 -8.13 16.75 0.68
N GLY A 500 -8.22 16.38 1.96
CA GLY A 500 -7.06 15.97 2.75
C GLY A 500 -6.38 14.72 2.21
N PHE A 501 -7.13 13.69 1.79
CA PHE A 501 -6.55 12.52 1.13
C PHE A 501 -6.01 12.83 -0.26
N ALA A 502 -6.74 13.61 -1.08
CA ALA A 502 -6.29 13.94 -2.44
C ALA A 502 -4.95 14.70 -2.45
N LEU A 503 -4.74 15.62 -1.50
CA LEU A 503 -3.46 16.33 -1.35
C LEU A 503 -2.27 15.38 -1.06
N SER A 504 -2.54 14.20 -0.51
CA SER A 504 -1.52 13.21 -0.13
C SER A 504 -0.89 12.50 -1.34
N LEU A 505 -1.54 12.53 -2.50
CA LEU A 505 -1.06 11.89 -3.74
C LEU A 505 0.20 12.58 -4.32
N GLN A 506 0.67 13.64 -3.67
CA GLN A 506 1.91 14.36 -4.03
C GLN A 506 3.17 13.72 -3.43
N PHE A 507 3.02 12.79 -2.49
CA PHE A 507 4.10 12.39 -1.59
C PHE A 507 4.75 11.03 -1.89
N SER A 508 4.34 10.35 -2.95
CA SER A 508 4.84 9.02 -3.32
C SER A 508 5.95 9.08 -4.38
N PRO A 509 7.04 8.32 -4.21
CA PRO A 509 8.06 8.17 -5.26
C PRO A 509 7.58 7.28 -6.41
N ASN A 510 6.59 6.42 -6.16
CA ASN A 510 6.07 5.44 -7.12
C ASN A 510 4.71 5.86 -7.68
N SER A 511 4.39 7.16 -7.62
CA SER A 511 3.11 7.67 -8.09
C SER A 511 2.98 7.55 -9.60
N PRO A 512 1.84 7.09 -10.15
CA PRO A 512 1.58 7.09 -11.59
C PRO A 512 1.60 8.51 -12.19
N PHE A 513 1.37 9.55 -11.37
CA PHE A 513 1.48 10.94 -11.79
C PHE A 513 2.93 11.42 -11.94
N ARG A 514 3.90 10.65 -11.43
CA ARG A 514 5.35 10.97 -11.40
C ARG A 514 6.15 10.12 -12.37
N ASP A 515 5.92 8.80 -12.35
CA ASP A 515 6.84 7.82 -12.90
C ASP A 515 6.57 7.46 -14.37
N GLY A 516 5.45 7.92 -14.92
CA GLY A 516 5.05 7.64 -16.30
C GLY A 516 4.67 6.18 -16.54
N THR A 517 4.35 5.42 -15.48
CA THR A 517 4.01 3.99 -15.59
C THR A 517 2.60 3.73 -16.13
N VAL A 518 1.74 4.76 -16.20
CA VAL A 518 0.40 4.67 -16.76
C VAL A 518 0.27 5.63 -17.93
N ASP A 519 0.04 5.07 -19.12
CA ASP A 519 -0.07 5.85 -20.36
C ASP A 519 -1.16 6.92 -20.27
N GLY A 520 -0.77 8.17 -20.52
CA GLY A 520 -1.68 9.32 -20.52
C GLY A 520 -2.01 9.89 -19.14
N ILE A 521 -1.35 9.42 -18.07
CA ILE A 521 -1.43 10.00 -16.73
C ILE A 521 -0.15 10.79 -16.43
N THR A 522 -0.31 12.03 -16.02
CA THR A 522 0.79 13.00 -15.85
C THR A 522 0.62 13.86 -14.60
N LEU A 523 1.67 14.59 -14.22
CA LEU A 523 1.60 15.59 -13.16
C LEU A 523 0.50 16.65 -13.40
N ASP A 524 0.25 17.01 -14.66
CA ASP A 524 -0.81 17.97 -14.99
C ASP A 524 -2.20 17.42 -14.66
N ASP A 525 -2.41 16.11 -14.76
CA ASP A 525 -3.66 15.47 -14.35
C ASP A 525 -3.87 15.56 -12.83
N LEU A 526 -2.81 15.39 -12.03
CA LEU A 526 -2.88 15.57 -10.58
C LEU A 526 -3.19 17.03 -10.21
N LYS A 527 -2.55 18.00 -10.89
CA LYS A 527 -2.84 19.43 -10.71
C LYS A 527 -4.29 19.76 -11.07
N ALA A 528 -4.77 19.26 -12.21
CA ALA A 528 -6.14 19.46 -12.65
C ALA A 528 -7.16 18.82 -11.69
N LEU A 529 -6.87 17.63 -11.18
CA LEU A 529 -7.67 16.95 -10.17
C LEU A 529 -7.81 17.79 -8.90
N LEU A 530 -6.70 18.27 -8.34
CA LEU A 530 -6.73 19.07 -7.11
C LEU A 530 -7.43 20.42 -7.31
N ALA A 531 -7.28 21.03 -8.49
CA ALA A 531 -8.00 22.25 -8.88
C ALA A 531 -9.50 22.01 -9.06
N ASN A 532 -9.90 20.82 -9.54
CA ASN A 532 -11.30 20.43 -9.69
C ASN A 532 -12.00 20.25 -8.35
N ILE A 533 -11.30 19.74 -7.33
CA ILE A 533 -11.82 19.67 -5.95
C ILE A 533 -11.97 21.08 -5.35
N GLY A 534 -11.01 21.97 -5.62
CA GLY A 534 -10.97 23.36 -5.11
C GLY A 534 -10.49 23.46 -3.66
N ASP A 535 -10.57 24.67 -3.09
CA ASP A 535 -10.17 24.98 -1.70
C ASP A 535 -11.38 25.07 -0.75
N ALA A 536 -12.59 24.88 -1.28
CA ALA A 536 -13.86 24.70 -0.55
C ALA A 536 -14.87 23.97 -1.47
N PRO A 537 -15.89 23.29 -0.93
CA PRO A 537 -16.98 22.74 -1.75
C PRO A 537 -17.82 23.86 -2.37
N VAL A 538 -18.61 23.51 -3.40
CA VAL A 538 -19.74 24.36 -3.83
C VAL A 538 -20.90 24.16 -2.86
N LEU A 539 -21.46 25.28 -2.38
CA LEU A 539 -22.58 25.28 -1.44
C LEU A 539 -23.94 25.28 -2.16
N ALA A 540 -25.03 25.12 -1.40
CA ALA A 540 -26.39 25.05 -1.95
C ALA A 540 -26.80 26.29 -2.76
N ASP A 541 -26.29 27.47 -2.41
CA ASP A 541 -26.52 28.72 -3.15
C ASP A 541 -25.64 28.86 -4.42
N GLY A 542 -24.80 27.84 -4.70
CA GLY A 542 -23.85 27.79 -5.79
C GLY A 542 -22.58 28.60 -5.59
N SER A 543 -22.40 29.23 -4.42
CA SER A 543 -21.14 29.89 -4.08
C SER A 543 -20.03 28.87 -3.80
N GLN A 544 -18.78 29.28 -3.99
CA GLN A 544 -17.61 28.48 -3.67
C GLN A 544 -16.54 29.35 -3.06
N ASN A 545 -16.01 28.97 -1.90
CA ASN A 545 -14.93 29.69 -1.21
C ASN A 545 -15.20 31.20 -1.06
N GLY A 546 -16.43 31.57 -0.67
CA GLY A 546 -16.85 32.97 -0.51
C GLY A 546 -17.11 33.72 -1.83
N VAL A 547 -16.96 33.09 -2.99
CA VAL A 547 -17.25 33.67 -4.31
C VAL A 547 -18.66 33.28 -4.76
N PRO A 548 -19.57 34.25 -5.00
CA PRO A 548 -20.91 33.96 -5.52
C PRO A 548 -20.87 33.30 -6.90
N ALA A 549 -21.90 32.49 -7.21
CA ALA A 549 -22.05 31.90 -8.53
C ALA A 549 -22.08 32.97 -9.65
N ALA A 550 -21.29 32.78 -10.71
CA ALA A 550 -21.31 33.65 -11.89
C ALA A 550 -22.61 33.53 -12.73
N GLY A 551 -23.48 32.59 -12.40
CA GLY A 551 -24.76 32.29 -13.05
C GLY A 551 -25.80 31.78 -12.04
N SER A 552 -26.66 30.84 -12.44
CA SER A 552 -27.57 30.22 -11.47
C SER A 552 -26.83 29.26 -10.54
N ALA A 553 -27.32 29.13 -9.31
CA ALA A 553 -26.81 28.15 -8.33
C ALA A 553 -26.77 26.74 -8.92
N GLN A 554 -27.86 26.32 -9.58
CA GLN A 554 -27.95 25.01 -10.23
C GLN A 554 -26.87 24.78 -11.29
N ALA A 555 -26.50 25.81 -12.06
CA ALA A 555 -25.45 25.68 -13.08
C ALA A 555 -24.06 25.52 -12.42
N ALA A 556 -23.80 26.23 -11.32
CA ALA A 556 -22.57 26.09 -10.55
C ALA A 556 -22.46 24.69 -9.93
N ILE A 557 -23.53 24.22 -9.29
CA ILE A 557 -23.65 22.87 -8.71
C ILE A 557 -23.40 21.80 -9.78
N THR A 558 -24.10 21.89 -10.93
CA THR A 558 -23.93 20.94 -12.05
C THR A 558 -22.49 20.94 -12.57
N THR A 559 -21.86 22.10 -12.67
CA THR A 559 -20.46 22.21 -13.11
C THR A 559 -19.51 21.54 -12.13
N TYR A 560 -19.72 21.74 -10.83
CA TYR A 560 -18.89 21.13 -9.79
C TYR A 560 -19.06 19.62 -9.72
N ARG A 561 -20.29 19.11 -9.87
CA ARG A 561 -20.53 17.66 -9.99
C ARG A 561 -19.70 17.05 -11.12
N SER A 562 -19.72 17.64 -12.31
CA SER A 562 -18.89 17.17 -13.44
C SER A 562 -17.38 17.20 -13.14
N LYS A 563 -16.91 18.20 -12.38
CA LYS A 563 -15.51 18.27 -11.94
C LYS A 563 -15.17 17.12 -10.99
N LEU A 564 -16.01 16.83 -10.01
CA LEU A 564 -15.82 15.72 -9.08
C LEU A 564 -15.91 14.35 -9.78
N GLU A 565 -16.81 14.20 -10.74
CA GLU A 565 -16.84 12.99 -11.59
C GLU A 565 -15.54 12.83 -12.38
N SER A 566 -14.97 13.93 -12.90
CA SER A 566 -13.65 13.91 -13.53
C SER A 566 -12.55 13.50 -12.55
N VAL A 567 -12.57 13.97 -11.29
CA VAL A 567 -11.63 13.56 -10.23
C VAL A 567 -11.68 12.04 -10.05
N ARG A 568 -12.87 11.47 -9.87
CA ARG A 568 -13.04 10.00 -9.75
C ARG A 568 -12.50 9.27 -10.96
N ASN A 569 -12.83 9.73 -12.18
CA ASN A 569 -12.42 9.06 -13.41
C ASN A 569 -10.89 9.07 -13.59
N THR A 570 -10.24 10.19 -13.30
CA THR A 570 -8.77 10.30 -13.34
C THR A 570 -8.11 9.37 -12.33
N LEU A 571 -8.60 9.30 -11.08
CA LEU A 571 -8.06 8.36 -10.08
C LEU A 571 -8.31 6.90 -10.47
N THR A 572 -9.49 6.60 -11.01
CA THR A 572 -9.81 5.24 -11.48
C THR A 572 -8.83 4.80 -12.56
N ALA A 573 -8.54 5.66 -13.54
CA ALA A 573 -7.58 5.38 -14.60
C ALA A 573 -6.13 5.30 -14.09
N ALA A 574 -5.71 6.26 -13.25
CA ALA A 574 -4.34 6.34 -12.74
C ALA A 574 -3.91 5.12 -11.92
N TYR A 575 -4.85 4.50 -11.19
CA TYR A 575 -4.56 3.38 -10.30
C TYR A 575 -5.12 2.04 -10.81
N GLY A 576 -5.72 2.02 -12.00
CA GLY A 576 -6.24 0.81 -12.63
C GLY A 576 -7.39 0.15 -11.86
N PHE A 577 -8.22 0.95 -11.17
CA PHE A 577 -9.35 0.40 -10.43
C PHE A 577 -10.44 -0.12 -11.36
N ASP A 578 -11.10 -1.20 -10.96
CA ASP A 578 -12.33 -1.64 -11.59
C ASP A 578 -13.38 -0.52 -11.55
N THR A 579 -14.03 -0.25 -12.69
CA THR A 579 -14.95 0.88 -12.81
C THR A 579 -16.21 0.69 -11.96
N GLU A 580 -16.71 -0.54 -11.80
CA GLU A 580 -17.84 -0.80 -10.92
C GLU A 580 -17.44 -0.53 -9.46
N VAL A 581 -16.27 -1.03 -9.03
CA VAL A 581 -15.74 -0.76 -7.69
C VAL A 581 -15.62 0.74 -7.43
N ALA A 582 -14.97 1.48 -8.33
CA ALA A 582 -14.75 2.92 -8.17
C ALA A 582 -16.04 3.75 -8.18
N GLN A 583 -17.11 3.28 -8.82
CA GLN A 583 -18.42 3.95 -8.79
C GLN A 583 -19.22 3.66 -7.51
N ASN A 584 -18.90 2.57 -6.81
CA ASN A 584 -19.65 2.08 -5.65
C ASN A 584 -18.95 2.33 -4.31
N TRP A 585 -17.64 2.58 -4.31
CA TRP A 585 -16.99 3.29 -3.21
C TRP A 585 -17.64 4.66 -3.07
#